data_AF-A0A7J4IIX6-F1
#
_entry.id   AF-A0A7J4IIX6-F1
#
_cell.length_a   1.000
_cell.length_b   1.000
_cell.length_c   1.000
_cell.angle_alpha   90.00
_cell.angle_beta   90.00
_cell.angle_gamma   90.00
#
_symmetry.space_group_name_H-M   'P 1'
#
loop_
_entity.id
_entity.type
_entity.pdbx_description
1 polymer ?
#
loop_
_entity_poly.entity_id
_entity_poly.type
_entity_poly.pdbx_seq_one_letter_code
_entity_poly.pdbx_strand_id
1 'polypeptide(L)'
;MAANQRFHGTTQDYLKYTQAAIDRAIESGAITARDRDLLREFVNEVSANRGITPKRRYKLVYNLIGWRRFVGPFAENTLPDLQEGIQAVKVAMKPDDSPLYTQNTIADHVRFIKRFYLWLIDNGHSTIPYRKVKEIRSPPYNTMTKTVGDLFTEDEVFAMIKAAKTTKDKALIALLYEGAFRIGEIANLTWGDVRFTDWNLQVNTAEKTGMARYIPLVIARPYLAAWMDSYPKEITDTGFVFLTNIRYEPLQYQGLVKQLRIIANNAGVTKHLTPHIFRHSRVTHLLQKGVPESTIKMICWGNLNTDMLKTYAHLCNGDIDRATAELNGIVPPDEAKKSRALDPKQCPRCYWVNPPTSRTCRSCGLELSAEAVEEKKSAMEQIWSDPEFRAAFEDAVRRVQATAAH
;
A
#
# COMPACT_ATOMS: atom_id res chain seq x y z
N MET A 1 -2.31 9.09 19.78
CA MET A 1 -1.44 9.09 18.59
C MET A 1 -1.50 10.47 17.94
N ALA A 2 -0.36 11.12 17.73
CA ALA A 2 -0.30 12.36 16.98
C ALA A 2 -0.60 12.07 15.50
N ALA A 3 -1.61 12.73 14.92
CA ALA A 3 -1.93 12.54 13.50
C ALA A 3 -1.07 13.46 12.63
N ASN A 4 -0.43 12.89 11.61
CA ASN A 4 0.32 13.63 10.59
C ASN A 4 -0.65 14.42 9.70
N GLN A 5 -0.93 15.66 10.10
CA GLN A 5 -1.82 16.59 9.39
C GLN A 5 -1.31 16.99 8.00
N ARG A 6 -0.04 16.70 7.66
CA ARG A 6 0.57 17.04 6.37
C ARG A 6 0.40 15.94 5.32
N PHE A 7 0.00 14.74 5.74
CA PHE A 7 -0.01 13.59 4.84
C PHE A 7 -1.09 13.69 3.76
N HIS A 8 -2.27 14.18 4.13
CA HIS A 8 -3.38 14.51 3.24
C HIS A 8 -3.79 15.97 3.44
N GLY A 9 -4.64 16.49 2.54
CA GLY A 9 -5.29 17.78 2.77
C GLY A 9 -6.01 17.78 4.12
N THR A 10 -5.91 18.88 4.85
CA THR A 10 -6.55 19.03 6.15
C THR A 10 -8.07 19.11 6.02
N THR A 11 -8.79 18.96 7.13
CA THR A 11 -10.23 19.24 7.19
C THR A 11 -10.57 20.61 6.61
N GLN A 12 -9.78 21.64 6.97
CA GLN A 12 -9.99 23.01 6.50
C GLN A 12 -9.74 23.13 4.99
N ASP A 13 -8.74 22.42 4.46
CA ASP A 13 -8.47 22.40 3.02
C ASP A 13 -9.65 21.81 2.25
N TYR A 14 -10.21 20.69 2.68
CA TYR A 14 -11.35 20.08 1.99
C TYR A 14 -12.63 20.91 2.06
N LEU A 15 -12.84 21.69 3.14
CA LEU A 15 -13.93 22.66 3.19
C LEU A 15 -13.72 23.79 2.17
N LYS A 16 -12.50 24.36 2.10
CA LYS A 16 -12.13 25.35 1.09
C LYS A 16 -12.27 24.81 -0.33
N TYR A 17 -11.82 23.58 -0.59
CA TYR A 17 -11.91 22.94 -1.91
C TYR A 17 -13.36 22.71 -2.33
N THR A 18 -14.24 22.37 -1.38
CA THR A 18 -15.67 22.21 -1.66
C THR A 18 -16.27 23.54 -2.10
N GLN A 19 -15.97 24.61 -1.38
CA GLN A 19 -16.48 25.94 -1.70
C GLN A 19 -15.92 26.43 -3.04
N ALA A 20 -14.60 26.35 -3.24
CA ALA A 20 -13.96 26.73 -4.50
C ALA A 20 -14.38 25.89 -5.72
N ALA A 21 -14.83 24.64 -5.51
CA ALA A 21 -15.40 23.83 -6.61
C ALA A 21 -16.76 24.36 -7.05
N ILE A 22 -17.60 24.77 -6.09
CA ILE A 22 -18.91 25.39 -6.36
C ILE A 22 -18.73 26.74 -7.04
N ASP A 23 -17.86 27.60 -6.50
CA ASP A 23 -17.66 28.96 -7.02
C ASP A 23 -17.18 28.94 -8.48
N ARG A 24 -16.15 28.14 -8.78
CA ARG A 24 -15.66 27.94 -10.16
C ARG A 24 -16.73 27.37 -11.09
N ALA A 25 -17.62 26.52 -10.59
CA ALA A 25 -18.68 25.93 -11.40
C ALA A 25 -19.77 26.96 -11.74
N ILE A 26 -20.01 27.96 -10.89
CA ILE A 26 -20.90 29.09 -11.19
C ILE A 26 -20.22 30.05 -12.16
N GLU A 27 -18.97 30.41 -11.90
CA GLU A 27 -18.19 31.33 -12.76
C GLU A 27 -18.08 30.81 -14.19
N SER A 28 -17.93 29.50 -14.36
CA SER A 28 -17.90 28.85 -15.68
C SER A 28 -19.29 28.59 -16.29
N GLY A 29 -20.37 28.91 -15.59
CA GLY A 29 -21.75 28.62 -16.03
C GLY A 29 -22.13 27.14 -16.03
N ALA A 30 -21.29 26.26 -15.45
CA ALA A 30 -21.57 24.82 -15.38
C ALA A 30 -22.76 24.48 -14.47
N ILE A 31 -23.00 25.29 -13.42
CA ILE A 31 -24.17 25.20 -12.54
C ILE A 31 -24.87 26.56 -12.43
N THR A 32 -26.18 26.53 -12.17
CA THR A 32 -26.96 27.75 -11.88
C THR A 32 -26.79 28.22 -10.43
N ALA A 33 -27.22 29.45 -10.13
CA ALA A 33 -27.30 29.93 -8.75
C ALA A 33 -28.23 29.06 -7.88
N ARG A 34 -29.32 28.55 -8.45
CA ARG A 34 -30.23 27.61 -7.77
C ARG A 34 -29.55 26.28 -7.49
N ASP A 35 -28.78 25.73 -8.43
CA ASP A 35 -28.00 24.50 -8.24
C ASP A 35 -26.98 24.66 -7.10
N ARG A 36 -26.29 25.81 -7.01
CA ARG A 36 -25.39 26.11 -5.88
C ARG A 36 -26.10 25.95 -4.55
N ASP A 37 -27.27 26.58 -4.42
CA ASP A 37 -27.99 26.65 -3.16
C ASP A 37 -28.48 25.25 -2.75
N LEU A 38 -29.02 24.48 -3.70
CA LEU A 38 -29.39 23.07 -3.50
C LEU A 38 -28.20 22.19 -3.09
N LEU A 39 -27.03 22.35 -3.72
CA LEU A 39 -25.84 21.58 -3.38
C LEU A 39 -25.33 21.91 -1.98
N ARG A 40 -25.37 23.19 -1.58
CA ARG A 40 -24.98 23.62 -0.22
C ARG A 40 -25.93 23.06 0.82
N GLU A 41 -27.22 23.17 0.59
CA GLU A 41 -28.27 22.68 1.49
C GLU A 41 -28.16 21.15 1.67
N PHE A 42 -28.16 20.39 0.55
CA PHE A 42 -28.02 18.94 0.56
C PHE A 42 -26.81 18.47 1.37
N VAL A 43 -25.65 19.08 1.14
CA VAL A 43 -24.42 18.61 1.76
C VAL A 43 -24.32 19.02 3.21
N ASN A 44 -24.88 20.16 3.59
CA ASN A 44 -25.02 20.55 5.00
C ASN A 44 -25.93 19.57 5.73
N GLU A 45 -27.09 19.23 5.18
CA GLU A 45 -28.01 18.26 5.79
C GLU A 45 -27.37 16.87 5.89
N VAL A 46 -26.74 16.38 4.81
CA VAL A 46 -26.04 15.10 4.83
C VAL A 46 -24.90 15.07 5.86
N SER A 47 -24.22 16.19 6.06
CA SER A 47 -23.17 16.32 7.07
C SER A 47 -23.75 16.30 8.48
N ALA A 48 -24.84 17.02 8.73
CA ALA A 48 -25.53 17.04 10.02
C ALA A 48 -26.13 15.67 10.37
N ASN A 49 -26.82 15.03 9.42
CA ASN A 49 -27.59 13.81 9.68
C ASN A 49 -26.75 12.54 9.67
N ARG A 50 -25.59 12.53 8.98
CA ARG A 50 -24.76 11.32 8.83
C ARG A 50 -23.30 11.48 9.24
N GLY A 51 -22.89 12.65 9.73
CA GLY A 51 -21.52 12.89 10.18
C GLY A 51 -20.46 12.64 9.10
N ILE A 52 -20.74 12.97 7.83
CA ILE A 52 -19.77 12.70 6.75
C ILE A 52 -18.52 13.57 6.89
N THR A 53 -17.36 13.02 6.52
CA THR A 53 -16.10 13.77 6.59
C THR A 53 -16.04 14.89 5.53
N PRO A 54 -15.26 15.96 5.76
CA PRO A 54 -15.04 17.04 4.79
C PRO A 54 -14.60 16.55 3.41
N LYS A 55 -13.73 15.53 3.38
CA LYS A 55 -13.30 14.87 2.13
C LYS A 55 -14.45 14.18 1.40
N ARG A 56 -15.37 13.55 2.13
CA ARG A 56 -16.58 12.93 1.54
C ARG A 56 -17.54 13.99 1.03
N ARG A 57 -17.68 15.12 1.75
CA ARG A 57 -18.43 16.31 1.32
C ARG A 57 -17.88 16.84 -0.01
N TYR A 58 -16.57 17.06 -0.10
CA TYR A 58 -15.92 17.48 -1.34
C TYR A 58 -16.19 16.49 -2.48
N LYS A 59 -16.03 15.18 -2.23
CA LYS A 59 -16.29 14.15 -3.24
C LYS A 59 -17.74 14.20 -3.73
N LEU A 60 -18.74 14.32 -2.84
CA LEU A 60 -20.15 14.41 -3.23
C LEU A 60 -20.39 15.62 -4.13
N VAL A 61 -20.00 16.82 -3.68
CA VAL A 61 -20.18 18.06 -4.44
C VAL A 61 -19.51 17.99 -5.80
N TYR A 62 -18.24 17.59 -5.84
CA TYR A 62 -17.49 17.50 -7.09
C TYR A 62 -18.14 16.56 -8.11
N ASN A 63 -18.63 15.40 -7.65
CA ASN A 63 -19.33 14.46 -8.52
C ASN A 63 -20.68 15.02 -9.00
N LEU A 64 -21.45 15.66 -8.12
CA LEU A 64 -22.74 16.26 -8.48
C LEU A 64 -22.55 17.42 -9.47
N ILE A 65 -21.57 18.30 -9.29
CA ILE A 65 -21.25 19.33 -10.29
C ILE A 65 -20.95 18.68 -11.65
N GLY A 66 -20.15 17.60 -11.65
CA GLY A 66 -19.86 16.84 -12.86
C GLY A 66 -21.09 16.25 -13.56
N TRP A 67 -22.20 16.03 -12.84
CA TRP A 67 -23.45 15.54 -13.41
C TRP A 67 -24.13 16.54 -14.35
N ARG A 68 -23.83 17.85 -14.27
CA ARG A 68 -24.40 18.85 -15.19
C ARG A 68 -23.97 18.66 -16.65
N ARG A 69 -22.98 17.79 -16.92
CA ARG A 69 -22.62 17.35 -18.28
C ARG A 69 -23.65 16.39 -18.89
N PHE A 70 -24.48 15.77 -18.05
CA PHE A 70 -25.38 14.69 -18.44
C PHE A 70 -26.85 15.02 -18.19
N VAL A 71 -27.14 16.01 -17.35
CA VAL A 71 -28.51 16.45 -17.02
C VAL A 71 -28.59 17.97 -16.95
N GLY A 72 -29.80 18.52 -17.16
CA GLY A 72 -30.13 19.93 -17.00
C GLY A 72 -30.06 20.45 -15.55
N PRO A 73 -30.52 21.69 -15.28
CA PRO A 73 -30.60 22.21 -13.92
C PRO A 73 -31.35 21.26 -13.00
N PHE A 74 -30.85 21.02 -11.79
CA PHE A 74 -31.23 19.83 -11.03
C PHE A 74 -32.71 19.76 -10.68
N ALA A 75 -33.30 20.91 -10.32
CA ALA A 75 -34.71 21.04 -9.96
C ALA A 75 -35.67 20.96 -11.16
N GLU A 76 -35.17 21.15 -12.38
CA GLU A 76 -35.97 21.21 -13.61
C GLU A 76 -35.98 19.87 -14.36
N ASN A 77 -35.03 18.98 -14.06
CA ASN A 77 -34.96 17.67 -14.71
C ASN A 77 -36.22 16.84 -14.45
N THR A 78 -36.72 16.23 -15.51
CA THR A 78 -37.77 15.22 -15.52
C THR A 78 -37.19 13.82 -15.28
N LEU A 79 -38.07 12.82 -15.10
CA LEU A 79 -37.62 11.43 -14.97
C LEU A 79 -36.86 10.92 -16.21
N PRO A 80 -37.33 11.17 -17.46
CA PRO A 80 -36.54 10.88 -18.67
C PRO A 80 -35.14 11.50 -18.65
N ASP A 81 -35.01 12.78 -18.31
CA ASP A 81 -33.70 13.47 -18.28
C ASP A 81 -32.72 12.77 -17.33
N LEU A 82 -33.20 12.39 -16.13
CA LEU A 82 -32.39 11.66 -15.16
C LEU A 82 -32.00 10.26 -15.67
N GLN A 83 -32.92 9.56 -16.34
CA GLN A 83 -32.67 8.23 -16.89
C GLN A 83 -31.67 8.27 -18.04
N GLU A 84 -31.82 9.23 -18.96
CA GLU A 84 -30.90 9.48 -20.06
C GLU A 84 -29.52 9.86 -19.54
N GLY A 85 -29.44 10.76 -18.56
CA GLY A 85 -28.17 11.12 -17.93
C GLY A 85 -27.47 9.92 -17.28
N ILE A 86 -28.22 9.00 -16.67
CA ILE A 86 -27.65 7.75 -16.12
C ILE A 86 -27.10 6.83 -17.21
N GLN A 87 -27.75 6.75 -18.38
CA GLN A 87 -27.20 5.99 -19.50
C GLN A 87 -25.99 6.70 -20.10
N ALA A 88 -26.04 8.03 -20.26
CA ALA A 88 -24.95 8.84 -20.78
C ALA A 88 -23.68 8.69 -19.94
N VAL A 89 -23.77 8.72 -18.60
CA VAL A 89 -22.63 8.46 -17.70
C VAL A 89 -21.99 7.09 -17.92
N LYS A 90 -22.78 6.06 -18.23
CA LYS A 90 -22.29 4.69 -18.43
C LYS A 90 -21.55 4.50 -19.74
N VAL A 91 -21.95 5.24 -20.78
CA VAL A 91 -21.39 5.13 -22.13
C VAL A 91 -20.47 6.30 -22.50
N ALA A 92 -20.22 7.23 -21.57
CA ALA A 92 -19.34 8.36 -21.80
C ALA A 92 -17.93 7.87 -22.15
N MET A 93 -17.40 8.36 -23.27
CA MET A 93 -16.06 8.03 -23.78
C MET A 93 -15.13 9.25 -23.71
N LYS A 94 -13.84 8.97 -23.71
CA LYS A 94 -12.77 9.94 -23.93
C LYS A 94 -12.49 10.09 -25.44
N PRO A 95 -11.66 11.06 -25.86
CA PRO A 95 -11.27 11.21 -27.27
C PRO A 95 -10.52 10.01 -27.87
N ASP A 96 -10.02 9.10 -27.05
CA ASP A 96 -9.31 7.88 -27.45
C ASP A 96 -10.24 6.64 -27.50
N ASP A 97 -11.57 6.85 -27.56
CA ASP A 97 -12.62 5.83 -27.51
C ASP A 97 -12.61 4.94 -26.25
N SER A 98 -11.77 5.25 -25.26
CA SER A 98 -11.79 4.55 -23.98
C SER A 98 -12.92 5.08 -23.08
N PRO A 99 -13.51 4.25 -22.20
CA PRO A 99 -14.51 4.71 -21.25
C PRO A 99 -13.99 5.86 -20.39
N LEU A 100 -14.81 6.90 -20.24
CA LEU A 100 -14.52 8.07 -19.42
C LEU A 100 -14.38 7.69 -17.94
N TYR A 101 -15.19 6.73 -17.49
CA TYR A 101 -15.26 6.31 -16.10
C TYR A 101 -15.10 4.79 -15.95
N THR A 102 -14.38 4.39 -14.91
CA THR A 102 -14.32 2.97 -14.52
C THR A 102 -15.66 2.53 -13.92
N GLN A 103 -15.95 1.22 -13.92
CA GLN A 103 -17.18 0.67 -13.32
C GLN A 103 -17.45 1.16 -11.90
N ASN A 104 -16.41 1.24 -11.05
CA ASN A 104 -16.56 1.72 -9.67
C ASN A 104 -16.85 3.22 -9.61
N THR A 105 -16.27 4.00 -10.53
CA THR A 105 -16.60 5.42 -10.67
C THR A 105 -18.04 5.61 -11.13
N ILE A 106 -18.52 4.83 -12.10
CA ILE A 106 -19.93 4.83 -12.54
C ILE A 106 -20.86 4.46 -11.37
N ALA A 107 -20.51 3.42 -10.59
CA ALA A 107 -21.28 3.03 -9.41
C ALA A 107 -21.37 4.17 -8.37
N ASP A 108 -20.27 4.91 -8.14
CA ASP A 108 -20.26 6.11 -7.30
C ASP A 108 -21.17 7.22 -7.87
N HIS A 109 -21.04 7.53 -9.16
CA HIS A 109 -21.88 8.54 -9.83
C HIS A 109 -23.36 8.24 -9.67
N VAL A 110 -23.79 7.02 -9.99
CA VAL A 110 -25.21 6.60 -9.92
C VAL A 110 -25.70 6.61 -8.47
N ARG A 111 -24.88 6.21 -7.49
CA ARG A 111 -25.27 6.27 -6.07
C ARG A 111 -25.42 7.71 -5.57
N PHE A 112 -24.55 8.61 -5.99
CA PHE A 112 -24.59 10.01 -5.55
C PHE A 112 -25.76 10.76 -6.15
N ILE A 113 -25.99 10.62 -7.46
CA ILE A 113 -27.13 11.30 -8.11
C ILE A 113 -28.46 10.77 -7.59
N LYS A 114 -28.57 9.44 -7.41
CA LYS A 114 -29.78 8.83 -6.85
C LYS A 114 -30.07 9.37 -5.46
N ARG A 115 -29.05 9.44 -4.60
CA ARG A 115 -29.21 9.99 -3.24
C ARG A 115 -29.62 11.45 -3.27
N PHE A 116 -29.02 12.24 -4.16
CA PHE A 116 -29.33 13.66 -4.30
C PHE A 116 -30.75 13.89 -4.80
N TYR A 117 -31.21 13.14 -5.80
CA TYR A 117 -32.59 13.24 -6.31
C TYR A 117 -33.64 12.76 -5.30
N LEU A 118 -33.38 11.70 -4.53
CA LEU A 118 -34.27 11.33 -3.44
C LEU A 118 -34.41 12.48 -2.43
N TRP A 119 -33.30 13.13 -2.08
CA TRP A 119 -33.31 14.31 -1.21
C TRP A 119 -34.05 15.52 -1.84
N LEU A 120 -33.86 15.79 -3.13
CA LEU A 120 -34.57 16.87 -3.83
C LEU A 120 -36.09 16.66 -3.81
N ILE A 121 -36.53 15.41 -3.99
CA ILE A 121 -37.95 15.06 -3.97
C ILE A 121 -38.51 15.19 -2.55
N ASP A 122 -37.81 14.67 -1.54
CA ASP A 122 -38.23 14.73 -0.14
C ASP A 122 -38.37 16.18 0.37
N ASN A 123 -37.59 17.12 -0.17
CA ASN A 123 -37.64 18.55 0.16
C ASN A 123 -38.50 19.39 -0.81
N GLY A 124 -39.24 18.75 -1.73
CA GLY A 124 -40.16 19.45 -2.63
C GLY A 124 -39.48 20.26 -3.74
N HIS A 125 -38.19 20.05 -4.01
CA HIS A 125 -37.45 20.72 -5.07
C HIS A 125 -37.57 20.06 -6.44
N SER A 126 -38.09 18.83 -6.52
CA SER A 126 -38.30 18.09 -7.76
C SER A 126 -39.67 17.41 -7.75
N THR A 127 -40.31 17.36 -8.92
CA THR A 127 -41.62 16.71 -9.12
C THR A 127 -41.51 15.24 -9.54
N ILE A 128 -40.28 14.72 -9.68
CA ILE A 128 -40.06 13.32 -10.07
C ILE A 128 -40.66 12.39 -8.98
N PRO A 129 -41.37 11.31 -9.35
CA PRO A 129 -41.89 10.36 -8.37
C PRO A 129 -40.78 9.65 -7.58
N TYR A 130 -40.78 9.79 -6.26
CA TYR A 130 -39.81 9.19 -5.33
C TYR A 130 -39.56 7.69 -5.63
N ARG A 131 -40.64 6.92 -5.80
CA ARG A 131 -40.58 5.48 -6.05
C ARG A 131 -39.76 5.15 -7.31
N LYS A 132 -39.89 5.94 -8.37
CA LYS A 132 -39.17 5.71 -9.63
C LYS A 132 -37.67 5.92 -9.48
N VAL A 133 -37.25 6.96 -8.74
CA VAL A 133 -35.83 7.17 -8.41
C VAL A 133 -35.29 6.08 -7.49
N LYS A 134 -36.09 5.64 -6.51
CA LYS A 134 -35.70 4.55 -5.60
C LYS A 134 -35.48 3.21 -6.33
N GLU A 135 -36.23 2.94 -7.40
CA GLU A 135 -36.11 1.74 -8.24
C GLU A 135 -34.84 1.73 -9.13
N ILE A 136 -34.18 2.87 -9.35
CA ILE A 136 -32.94 2.96 -10.12
C ILE A 136 -31.86 2.08 -9.46
N ARG A 137 -31.40 1.06 -10.18
CA ARG A 137 -30.34 0.17 -9.71
C ARG A 137 -28.97 0.81 -9.92
N SER A 138 -28.20 0.94 -8.84
CA SER A 138 -26.80 1.30 -8.94
C SER A 138 -25.98 0.08 -9.41
N PRO A 139 -25.01 0.25 -10.32
CA PRO A 139 -24.11 -0.84 -10.69
C PRO A 139 -23.40 -1.44 -9.46
N PRO A 140 -23.12 -2.75 -9.48
CA PRO A 140 -22.32 -3.37 -8.43
C PRO A 140 -20.89 -2.82 -8.52
N TYR A 141 -20.24 -2.66 -7.36
CA TYR A 141 -18.81 -2.40 -7.35
C TYR A 141 -18.07 -3.65 -7.81
N ASN A 142 -17.12 -3.47 -8.72
CA ASN A 142 -16.10 -4.47 -8.96
C ASN A 142 -15.09 -4.44 -7.80
N THR A 143 -15.06 -5.50 -7.02
CA THR A 143 -14.11 -5.69 -5.91
C THR A 143 -12.80 -6.34 -6.38
N MET A 144 -12.84 -7.08 -7.49
CA MET A 144 -11.73 -7.82 -8.08
C MET A 144 -11.03 -6.97 -9.17
N THR A 145 -10.41 -5.85 -8.75
CA THR A 145 -9.84 -4.86 -9.70
C THR A 145 -8.38 -5.07 -10.05
N LYS A 146 -7.74 -6.10 -9.49
CA LYS A 146 -6.31 -6.37 -9.63
C LYS A 146 -6.10 -7.76 -10.18
N THR A 147 -5.11 -7.92 -11.04
CA THR A 147 -4.65 -9.21 -11.56
C THR A 147 -3.32 -9.58 -10.89
N VAL A 148 -2.90 -10.84 -11.02
CA VAL A 148 -1.59 -11.30 -10.52
C VAL A 148 -0.46 -10.50 -11.18
N GLY A 149 -0.60 -10.15 -12.46
CA GLY A 149 0.38 -9.34 -13.21
C GLY A 149 0.53 -7.91 -12.68
N ASP A 150 -0.48 -7.37 -12.01
CA ASP A 150 -0.39 -6.03 -11.39
C ASP A 150 0.42 -6.04 -10.08
N LEU A 151 0.54 -7.18 -9.42
CA LEU A 151 1.18 -7.30 -8.12
C LEU A 151 2.70 -7.39 -8.25
N PHE A 152 3.42 -6.78 -7.32
CA PHE A 152 4.85 -7.04 -7.20
C PHE A 152 5.11 -8.49 -6.79
N THR A 153 6.09 -9.12 -7.42
CA THR A 153 6.71 -10.38 -6.97
C THR A 153 7.66 -10.13 -5.81
N GLU A 154 8.08 -11.19 -5.11
CA GLU A 154 9.09 -11.07 -4.05
C GLU A 154 10.42 -10.54 -4.61
N ASP A 155 10.81 -10.96 -5.82
CA ASP A 155 12.03 -10.49 -6.49
C ASP A 155 11.99 -8.99 -6.82
N GLU A 156 10.84 -8.49 -7.30
CA GLU A 156 10.69 -7.06 -7.61
C GLU A 156 10.78 -6.20 -6.33
N VAL A 157 10.17 -6.64 -5.23
CA VAL A 157 10.29 -5.95 -3.95
C VAL A 157 11.72 -6.02 -3.43
N PHE A 158 12.39 -7.16 -3.54
CA PHE A 158 13.79 -7.30 -3.18
C PHE A 158 14.70 -6.39 -4.00
N ALA A 159 14.49 -6.31 -5.32
CA ALA A 159 15.19 -5.41 -6.22
C ALA A 159 14.98 -3.94 -5.82
N MET A 160 13.75 -3.56 -5.46
CA MET A 160 13.45 -2.21 -4.95
C MET A 160 14.19 -1.89 -3.64
N ILE A 161 14.27 -2.84 -2.70
CA ILE A 161 15.04 -2.67 -1.46
C ILE A 161 16.54 -2.52 -1.78
N LYS A 162 17.08 -3.31 -2.71
CA LYS A 162 18.48 -3.17 -3.15
C LYS A 162 18.76 -1.81 -3.82
N ALA A 163 17.85 -1.36 -4.68
CA ALA A 163 17.98 -0.11 -5.43
C ALA A 163 17.75 1.16 -4.58
N ALA A 164 17.11 1.03 -3.41
CA ALA A 164 16.89 2.14 -2.50
C ALA A 164 18.22 2.69 -1.94
N LYS A 165 18.45 4.00 -2.09
CA LYS A 165 19.72 4.65 -1.72
C LYS A 165 19.89 4.86 -0.22
N THR A 166 18.79 5.10 0.50
CA THR A 166 18.83 5.46 1.93
C THR A 166 18.34 4.31 2.81
N THR A 167 18.85 4.21 4.04
CA THR A 167 18.37 3.27 5.07
C THR A 167 16.88 3.45 5.34
N LYS A 168 16.43 4.71 5.39
CA LYS A 168 15.01 5.10 5.48
C LYS A 168 14.16 4.47 4.36
N ASP A 169 14.57 4.62 3.10
CA ASP A 169 13.77 4.11 1.98
C ASP A 169 13.75 2.56 1.94
N LYS A 170 14.86 1.91 2.32
CA LYS A 170 14.91 0.44 2.51
C LYS A 170 13.93 -0.01 3.58
N ALA A 171 13.95 0.64 4.75
CA ALA A 171 13.01 0.37 5.83
C ALA A 171 11.56 0.60 5.40
N LEU A 172 11.29 1.71 4.71
CA LEU A 172 9.96 2.08 4.23
C LEU A 172 9.35 1.00 3.34
N ILE A 173 10.11 0.51 2.35
CA ILE A 173 9.65 -0.53 1.41
C ILE A 173 9.46 -1.86 2.15
N ALA A 174 10.41 -2.24 3.01
CA ALA A 174 10.34 -3.48 3.78
C ALA A 174 9.10 -3.51 4.68
N LEU A 175 8.82 -2.42 5.40
CA LEU A 175 7.60 -2.31 6.22
C LEU A 175 6.33 -2.36 5.35
N LEU A 176 6.24 -1.53 4.29
CA LEU A 176 5.07 -1.46 3.41
C LEU A 176 4.69 -2.83 2.86
N TYR A 177 5.69 -3.60 2.41
CA TYR A 177 5.49 -4.95 1.94
C TYR A 177 5.19 -5.90 3.10
N GLU A 178 6.12 -6.16 4.02
CA GLU A 178 6.00 -7.26 4.98
C GLU A 178 4.79 -7.11 5.91
N GLY A 179 4.58 -5.90 6.44
CA GLY A 179 3.46 -5.60 7.34
C GLY A 179 2.15 -5.30 6.63
N ALA A 180 2.15 -5.36 5.31
CA ALA A 180 1.00 -5.06 4.47
C ALA A 180 0.34 -3.72 4.83
N PHE A 181 1.11 -2.72 5.29
CA PHE A 181 0.56 -1.50 5.87
C PHE A 181 -0.21 -0.68 4.84
N ARG A 182 -1.23 0.03 5.31
CA ARG A 182 -1.74 1.18 4.57
C ARG A 182 -0.70 2.28 4.64
N ILE A 183 -0.64 3.09 3.60
CA ILE A 183 0.37 4.14 3.56
C ILE A 183 0.17 5.24 4.60
N GLY A 184 -1.09 5.49 5.01
CA GLY A 184 -1.39 6.36 6.16
C GLY A 184 -0.82 5.80 7.47
N GLU A 185 -0.87 4.48 7.69
CA GLU A 185 -0.35 3.84 8.90
C GLU A 185 1.16 4.06 8.99
N ILE A 186 1.87 3.92 7.87
CA ILE A 186 3.30 4.21 7.78
C ILE A 186 3.60 5.68 8.01
N ALA A 187 2.80 6.59 7.44
CA ALA A 187 3.02 8.02 7.56
C ALA A 187 2.71 8.60 8.95
N ASN A 188 1.94 7.86 9.75
CA ASN A 188 1.59 8.19 11.13
C ASN A 188 2.33 7.34 12.17
N LEU A 189 3.16 6.39 11.74
CA LEU A 189 3.89 5.50 12.64
C LEU A 189 4.83 6.31 13.52
N THR A 190 4.75 6.11 14.84
CA THR A 190 5.63 6.74 15.84
C THR A 190 6.60 5.72 16.43
N TRP A 191 7.70 6.18 17.02
CA TRP A 191 8.65 5.25 17.64
C TRP A 191 8.06 4.51 18.86
N GLY A 192 7.07 5.08 19.55
CA GLY A 192 6.33 4.40 20.61
C GLY A 192 5.45 3.23 20.12
N ASP A 193 5.18 3.17 18.82
CA ASP A 193 4.44 2.06 18.19
C ASP A 193 5.34 0.87 17.82
N VAL A 194 6.66 1.01 18.00
CA VAL A 194 7.71 0.12 17.46
C VAL A 194 8.49 -0.50 18.63
N ARG A 195 8.51 -1.84 18.69
CA ARG A 195 9.33 -2.57 19.67
C ARG A 195 10.22 -3.58 18.98
N PHE A 196 11.53 -3.44 19.15
CA PHE A 196 12.51 -4.42 18.68
C PHE A 196 12.62 -5.58 19.67
N THR A 197 12.76 -6.79 19.15
CA THR A 197 13.19 -7.99 19.87
C THR A 197 14.44 -8.57 19.20
N ASP A 198 14.95 -9.69 19.71
CA ASP A 198 16.13 -10.34 19.16
C ASP A 198 15.93 -10.83 17.72
N TRP A 199 14.72 -11.28 17.38
CA TRP A 199 14.43 -11.92 16.11
C TRP A 199 13.33 -11.24 15.29
N ASN A 200 12.54 -10.34 15.87
CA ASN A 200 11.53 -9.58 15.14
C ASN A 200 11.42 -8.11 15.56
N LEU A 201 10.59 -7.41 14.82
CA LEU A 201 10.08 -6.08 15.09
C LEU A 201 8.57 -6.21 15.31
N GLN A 202 8.06 -5.61 16.38
CA GLN A 202 6.65 -5.59 16.71
C GLN A 202 6.11 -4.19 16.45
N VAL A 203 5.08 -4.09 15.61
CA VAL A 203 4.41 -2.81 15.32
C VAL A 203 2.95 -2.88 15.72
N ASN A 204 2.50 -1.87 16.48
CA ASN A 204 1.10 -1.68 16.82
C ASN A 204 0.54 -0.48 16.08
N THR A 205 -0.50 -0.66 15.26
CA THR A 205 -1.14 0.46 14.55
C THR A 205 -2.66 0.33 14.58
N ALA A 206 -3.38 1.46 14.70
CA ALA A 206 -4.83 1.49 14.88
C ALA A 206 -5.59 2.23 13.75
N GLU A 207 -4.92 2.60 12.65
CA GLU A 207 -5.51 3.57 11.72
C GLU A 207 -6.79 3.04 11.01
N LYS A 208 -7.75 3.96 10.83
CA LYS A 208 -9.04 3.82 10.11
C LYS A 208 -10.12 2.94 10.74
N THR A 209 -9.78 1.88 11.49
CA THR A 209 -10.78 0.99 12.10
C THR A 209 -10.95 1.20 13.61
N GLY A 210 -10.03 1.93 14.25
CA GLY A 210 -10.00 2.09 15.70
C GLY A 210 -9.50 0.84 16.45
N MET A 211 -9.24 -0.26 15.73
CA MET A 211 -8.70 -1.50 16.29
C MET A 211 -7.19 -1.49 16.12
N ALA A 212 -6.46 -1.44 17.23
CA ALA A 212 -5.03 -1.67 17.23
C ALA A 212 -4.75 -3.09 16.75
N ARG A 213 -3.87 -3.25 15.76
CA ARG A 213 -3.40 -4.56 15.31
C ARG A 213 -1.91 -4.72 15.60
N TYR A 214 -1.57 -5.90 16.11
CA TYR A 214 -0.20 -6.35 16.35
C TYR A 214 0.36 -6.98 15.08
N ILE A 215 1.54 -6.53 14.65
CA ILE A 215 2.18 -6.98 13.42
C ILE A 215 3.63 -7.39 13.73
N PRO A 216 3.94 -8.69 13.77
CA PRO A 216 5.31 -9.18 13.87
C PRO A 216 6.00 -9.13 12.51
N LEU A 217 7.18 -8.53 12.45
CA LEU A 217 7.96 -8.26 11.25
C LEU A 217 9.39 -8.78 11.43
N VAL A 218 9.81 -9.72 10.59
CA VAL A 218 11.16 -10.31 10.64
C VAL A 218 12.06 -9.68 9.58
N ILE A 219 11.54 -9.52 8.36
CA ILE A 219 12.27 -8.98 7.20
C ILE A 219 12.59 -7.49 7.43
N ALA A 220 11.62 -6.71 7.92
CA ALA A 220 11.72 -5.27 8.10
C ALA A 220 12.60 -4.86 9.29
N ARG A 221 12.74 -5.73 10.30
CA ARG A 221 13.51 -5.47 11.53
C ARG A 221 14.93 -4.92 11.24
N PRO A 222 15.81 -5.63 10.51
CA PRO A 222 17.18 -5.14 10.27
C PRO A 222 17.22 -3.82 9.47
N TYR A 223 16.27 -3.59 8.56
CA TYR A 223 16.21 -2.34 7.80
C TYR A 223 15.76 -1.17 8.67
N LEU A 224 14.78 -1.38 9.54
CA LEU A 224 14.32 -0.34 10.46
C LEU A 224 15.36 -0.03 11.53
N ALA A 225 16.07 -1.03 12.05
CA ALA A 225 17.19 -0.83 12.96
C ALA A 225 18.29 0.03 12.32
N ALA A 226 18.69 -0.28 11.08
CA ALA A 226 19.66 0.53 10.35
C ALA A 226 19.17 1.96 10.07
N TRP A 227 17.86 2.15 9.89
CA TRP A 227 17.29 3.51 9.80
C TRP A 227 17.36 4.23 11.15
N MET A 228 16.99 3.55 12.24
CA MET A 228 17.04 4.06 13.61
C MET A 228 18.45 4.55 13.99
N ASP A 229 19.48 3.76 13.63
CA ASP A 229 20.90 4.11 13.85
C ASP A 229 21.30 5.42 13.13
N SER A 230 20.71 5.68 11.96
CA SER A 230 20.96 6.86 11.13
C SER A 230 19.89 7.96 11.26
N TYR A 231 19.02 7.86 12.27
CA TYR A 231 17.86 8.73 12.38
C TYR A 231 18.29 10.18 12.71
N PRO A 232 17.77 11.19 11.99
CA PRO A 232 18.32 12.56 12.02
C PRO A 232 17.86 13.39 13.24
N LYS A 233 17.10 12.80 14.16
CA LYS A 233 16.52 13.49 15.32
C LYS A 233 16.68 12.62 16.57
N GLU A 234 16.46 13.21 17.74
CA GLU A 234 16.27 12.43 18.96
C GLU A 234 15.02 11.55 18.82
N ILE A 235 15.14 10.30 19.28
CA ILE A 235 14.06 9.32 19.25
C ILE A 235 13.20 9.51 20.50
N THR A 236 11.94 9.84 20.28
CA THR A 236 10.93 9.96 21.33
C THR A 236 9.71 9.14 20.97
N ASP A 237 8.94 8.67 21.94
CA ASP A 237 7.75 7.83 21.72
C ASP A 237 6.73 8.48 20.77
N THR A 238 6.65 9.82 20.77
CA THR A 238 5.72 10.59 19.93
C THR A 238 6.33 11.01 18.59
N GLY A 239 7.63 10.79 18.39
CA GLY A 239 8.34 11.12 17.16
C GLY A 239 7.96 10.21 16.01
N PHE A 240 7.68 10.79 14.84
CA PHE A 240 7.34 10.02 13.63
C PHE A 240 8.53 9.23 13.08
N VAL A 241 8.36 7.94 12.84
CA VAL A 241 9.41 7.05 12.33
C VAL A 241 9.95 7.51 10.98
N PHE A 242 9.09 7.98 10.08
CA PHE A 242 9.48 8.38 8.75
C PHE A 242 9.33 9.89 8.52
N LEU A 243 10.42 10.50 8.07
CA LEU A 243 10.53 11.93 7.84
C LEU A 243 10.94 12.25 6.39
N THR A 244 10.75 13.51 5.99
CA THR A 244 11.25 14.04 4.72
C THR A 244 12.77 14.15 4.74
N ASN A 245 13.41 13.99 3.57
CA ASN A 245 14.87 13.88 3.48
C ASN A 245 15.63 15.18 3.78
N ILE A 246 14.98 16.35 3.62
CA ILE A 246 15.65 17.65 3.69
C ILE A 246 15.31 18.37 4.99
N ARG A 247 14.01 18.52 5.29
CA ARG A 247 13.54 19.28 6.45
C ARG A 247 13.29 18.40 7.69
N TYR A 248 13.39 17.08 7.54
CA TYR A 248 13.10 16.11 8.59
C TYR A 248 11.71 16.31 9.23
N GLU A 249 10.73 16.60 8.38
CA GLU A 249 9.34 16.79 8.77
C GLU A 249 8.51 15.53 8.47
N PRO A 250 7.32 15.34 9.06
CA PRO A 250 6.47 14.21 8.72
C PRO A 250 6.19 14.11 7.22
N LEU A 251 6.15 12.88 6.70
CA LEU A 251 6.00 12.64 5.27
C LEU A 251 4.71 13.21 4.69
N GLN A 252 4.77 13.59 3.41
CA GLN A 252 3.61 13.96 2.60
C GLN A 252 3.32 12.86 1.57
N TYR A 253 2.04 12.58 1.30
CA TYR A 253 1.64 11.50 0.38
C TYR A 253 2.31 11.62 -1.00
N GLN A 254 2.28 12.80 -1.61
CA GLN A 254 2.83 13.00 -2.96
C GLN A 254 4.35 12.81 -3.00
N GLY A 255 5.06 13.32 -2.00
CA GLY A 255 6.52 13.16 -1.89
C GLY A 255 6.91 11.70 -1.74
N LEU A 256 6.19 10.95 -0.90
CA LEU A 256 6.42 9.53 -0.71
C LEU A 256 6.10 8.71 -1.98
N VAL A 257 4.98 8.97 -2.65
CA VAL A 257 4.63 8.27 -3.91
C VAL A 257 5.68 8.53 -4.99
N LYS A 258 6.14 9.78 -5.11
CA LYS A 258 7.22 10.15 -6.03
C LYS A 258 8.50 9.38 -5.71
N GLN A 259 8.89 9.30 -4.44
CA GLN A 259 10.09 8.56 -4.01
C GLN A 259 9.99 7.07 -4.34
N LEU A 260 8.85 6.43 -4.05
CA LEU A 260 8.64 5.01 -4.37
C LEU A 260 8.72 4.75 -5.88
N ARG A 261 8.18 5.64 -6.72
CA ARG A 261 8.30 5.52 -8.20
C ARG A 261 9.75 5.61 -8.67
N ILE A 262 10.52 6.54 -8.12
CA ILE A 262 11.95 6.66 -8.46
C ILE A 262 12.69 5.35 -8.13
N ILE A 263 12.42 4.77 -6.96
CA ILE A 263 13.05 3.51 -6.55
C ILE A 263 12.61 2.34 -7.45
N ALA A 264 11.33 2.24 -7.76
CA ALA A 264 10.81 1.21 -8.67
C ALA A 264 11.47 1.29 -10.05
N ASN A 265 11.59 2.48 -10.62
CA ASN A 265 12.27 2.69 -11.90
C ASN A 265 13.75 2.27 -11.83
N ASN A 266 14.47 2.65 -10.77
CA ASN A 266 15.87 2.25 -10.57
C ASN A 266 16.03 0.73 -10.38
N ALA A 267 14.99 0.05 -9.91
CA ALA A 267 14.95 -1.40 -9.76
C ALA A 267 14.49 -2.15 -11.02
N GLY A 268 14.19 -1.43 -12.12
CA GLY A 268 13.66 -2.04 -13.35
C GLY A 268 12.20 -2.50 -13.27
N VAL A 269 11.45 -2.07 -12.26
CA VAL A 269 10.05 -2.46 -12.06
C VAL A 269 9.13 -1.55 -12.88
N THR A 270 8.50 -2.10 -13.91
CA THR A 270 7.64 -1.36 -14.87
C THR A 270 6.16 -1.33 -14.47
N LYS A 271 5.77 -2.09 -13.45
CA LYS A 271 4.37 -2.19 -12.97
C LYS A 271 3.86 -0.86 -12.42
N HIS A 272 2.55 -0.64 -12.54
CA HIS A 272 1.92 0.58 -12.04
C HIS A 272 2.00 0.69 -10.51
N LEU A 273 2.83 1.61 -10.02
CA LEU A 273 3.06 1.78 -8.59
C LEU A 273 2.00 2.65 -7.92
N THR A 274 1.30 2.03 -6.97
CA THR A 274 0.55 2.73 -5.90
C THR A 274 0.99 2.17 -4.56
N PRO A 275 0.98 2.94 -3.45
CA PRO A 275 1.42 2.41 -2.16
C PRO A 275 0.64 1.16 -1.69
N HIS A 276 -0.63 1.05 -2.09
CA HIS A 276 -1.46 -0.12 -1.76
C HIS A 276 -1.06 -1.39 -2.49
N ILE A 277 -0.30 -1.31 -3.60
CA ILE A 277 0.11 -2.52 -4.32
C ILE A 277 1.03 -3.41 -3.48
N PHE A 278 1.90 -2.83 -2.65
CA PHE A 278 2.73 -3.58 -1.69
C PHE A 278 1.88 -4.44 -0.75
N ARG A 279 0.80 -3.84 -0.21
CA ARG A 279 -0.18 -4.54 0.62
C ARG A 279 -0.88 -5.64 -0.17
N HIS A 280 -1.31 -5.37 -1.41
CA HIS A 280 -1.98 -6.39 -2.21
C HIS A 280 -1.06 -7.57 -2.54
N SER A 281 0.20 -7.30 -2.90
CA SER A 281 1.24 -8.31 -3.10
C SER A 281 1.43 -9.15 -1.85
N ARG A 282 1.64 -8.52 -0.68
CA ARG A 282 1.89 -9.26 0.55
C ARG A 282 0.73 -10.16 0.95
N VAL A 283 -0.51 -9.66 0.92
CA VAL A 283 -1.69 -10.48 1.23
C VAL A 283 -1.77 -11.69 0.31
N THR A 284 -1.55 -11.49 -0.99
CA THR A 284 -1.58 -12.56 -1.99
C THR A 284 -0.46 -13.58 -1.74
N HIS A 285 0.76 -13.13 -1.47
CA HIS A 285 1.88 -14.03 -1.17
C HIS A 285 1.69 -14.80 0.14
N LEU A 286 1.07 -14.20 1.16
CA LEU A 286 0.71 -14.92 2.39
C LEU A 286 -0.29 -16.04 2.12
N LEU A 287 -1.30 -15.79 1.27
CA LEU A 287 -2.24 -16.82 0.82
C LEU A 287 -1.53 -17.93 0.05
N GLN A 288 -0.67 -17.58 -0.90
CA GLN A 288 0.11 -18.54 -1.70
C GLN A 288 1.13 -19.35 -0.90
N LYS A 289 1.60 -18.80 0.24
CA LYS A 289 2.45 -19.49 1.23
C LYS A 289 1.63 -20.34 2.22
N GLY A 290 0.30 -20.43 2.07
CA GLY A 290 -0.56 -21.26 2.89
C GLY A 290 -0.80 -20.73 4.30
N VAL A 291 -0.57 -19.43 4.55
CA VAL A 291 -0.80 -18.84 5.88
C VAL A 291 -2.31 -18.85 6.18
N PRO A 292 -2.74 -19.28 7.38
CA PRO A 292 -4.15 -19.32 7.72
C PRO A 292 -4.86 -17.97 7.54
N GLU A 293 -6.07 -18.00 6.98
CA GLU A 293 -6.89 -16.81 6.74
C GLU A 293 -7.08 -15.96 8.00
N SER A 294 -7.28 -16.59 9.16
CA SER A 294 -7.41 -15.91 10.46
C SER A 294 -6.18 -15.07 10.78
N THR A 295 -4.98 -15.62 10.58
CA THR A 295 -3.71 -14.93 10.78
C THR A 295 -3.54 -13.76 9.81
N ILE A 296 -3.81 -13.97 8.51
CA ILE A 296 -3.75 -12.91 7.50
C ILE A 296 -4.72 -11.78 7.86
N LYS A 297 -5.94 -12.13 8.27
CA LYS A 297 -6.97 -11.16 8.66
C LYS A 297 -6.54 -10.28 9.83
N MET A 298 -5.90 -10.88 10.84
CA MET A 298 -5.40 -10.13 11.99
C MET A 298 -4.22 -9.24 11.64
N ILE A 299 -3.22 -9.77 10.92
CA ILE A 299 -2.04 -9.00 10.51
C ILE A 299 -2.42 -7.82 9.62
N CYS A 300 -3.35 -8.03 8.68
CA CYS A 300 -3.63 -7.03 7.65
C CYS A 300 -4.76 -6.07 8.07
N TRP A 301 -5.81 -6.53 8.76
CA TRP A 301 -6.98 -5.69 9.06
C TRP A 301 -7.25 -5.52 10.55
N GLY A 302 -6.67 -6.34 11.43
CA GLY A 302 -6.99 -6.28 12.86
C GLY A 302 -8.40 -6.77 13.20
N ASN A 303 -9.07 -7.49 12.28
CA ASN A 303 -10.45 -7.93 12.46
C ASN A 303 -10.70 -9.25 11.70
N LEU A 304 -11.12 -10.30 12.42
CA LEU A 304 -11.46 -11.62 11.85
C LEU A 304 -12.74 -11.60 11.00
N ASN A 305 -13.67 -10.69 11.29
CA ASN A 305 -14.96 -10.57 10.60
C ASN A 305 -14.86 -9.75 9.30
N THR A 306 -13.66 -9.39 8.86
CA THR A 306 -13.47 -8.62 7.63
C THR A 306 -13.79 -9.43 6.38
N ASP A 307 -14.61 -8.87 5.50
CA ASP A 307 -14.87 -9.42 4.16
C ASP A 307 -13.78 -9.07 3.14
N MET A 308 -12.80 -8.26 3.54
CA MET A 308 -11.79 -7.73 2.62
C MET A 308 -10.90 -8.81 2.01
N LEU A 309 -10.76 -9.98 2.64
CA LEU A 309 -9.98 -11.06 2.06
C LEU A 309 -10.65 -11.65 0.80
N LYS A 310 -11.98 -11.55 0.68
CA LYS A 310 -12.73 -12.00 -0.50
C LYS A 310 -12.27 -11.31 -1.78
N THR A 311 -11.68 -10.11 -1.70
CA THR A 311 -11.15 -9.39 -2.88
C THR A 311 -9.88 -10.00 -3.48
N TYR A 312 -9.32 -11.03 -2.84
CA TYR A 312 -8.10 -11.72 -3.26
C TYR A 312 -8.35 -13.14 -3.77
N ALA A 313 -9.58 -13.65 -3.65
CA ALA A 313 -9.89 -15.05 -3.92
C ALA A 313 -9.50 -15.48 -5.35
N HIS A 314 -9.68 -14.62 -6.35
CA HIS A 314 -9.35 -14.91 -7.74
C HIS A 314 -7.84 -14.92 -8.04
N LEU A 315 -7.01 -14.38 -7.15
CA LEU A 315 -5.55 -14.36 -7.30
C LEU A 315 -4.91 -15.69 -6.85
N CYS A 316 -5.70 -16.57 -6.24
CA CYS A 316 -5.29 -17.84 -5.67
C CYS A 316 -5.81 -19.05 -6.48
N ASN A 317 -6.28 -18.87 -7.72
CA ASN A 317 -6.78 -19.98 -8.52
C ASN A 317 -5.72 -21.08 -8.73
N GLY A 318 -4.44 -20.71 -8.95
CA GLY A 318 -3.34 -21.68 -9.01
C GLY A 318 -3.02 -22.37 -7.68
N ASP A 319 -3.52 -21.84 -6.55
CA ASP A 319 -3.44 -22.54 -5.26
C ASP A 319 -4.52 -23.64 -5.15
N ILE A 320 -5.65 -23.51 -5.85
CA ILE A 320 -6.69 -24.56 -5.92
C ILE A 320 -6.15 -25.76 -6.68
N ASP A 321 -5.51 -25.52 -7.83
CA ASP A 321 -4.88 -26.59 -8.62
C ASP A 321 -3.80 -27.30 -7.82
N ARG A 322 -3.01 -26.55 -7.03
CA ARG A 322 -2.00 -27.11 -6.13
C ARG A 322 -2.60 -27.94 -5.01
N ALA A 323 -3.56 -27.39 -4.27
CA ALA A 323 -4.21 -28.12 -3.19
C ALA A 323 -4.88 -29.40 -3.73
N THR A 324 -5.43 -29.34 -4.93
CA THR A 324 -5.98 -30.50 -5.63
C THR A 324 -4.89 -31.50 -5.99
N ALA A 325 -3.74 -31.05 -6.52
CA ALA A 325 -2.60 -31.92 -6.83
C ALA A 325 -2.07 -32.61 -5.57
N GLU A 326 -1.83 -31.86 -4.49
CA GLU A 326 -1.37 -32.39 -3.19
C GLU A 326 -2.35 -33.43 -2.62
N LEU A 327 -3.66 -33.16 -2.65
CA LEU A 327 -4.70 -34.12 -2.23
C LEU A 327 -4.67 -35.42 -3.03
N ASN A 328 -4.22 -35.37 -4.29
CA ASN A 328 -4.10 -36.52 -5.17
C ASN A 328 -2.67 -37.11 -5.21
N GLY A 329 -1.76 -36.64 -4.35
CA GLY A 329 -0.37 -37.10 -4.33
C GLY A 329 0.45 -36.72 -5.57
N ILE A 330 0.02 -35.70 -6.31
CA ILE A 330 0.68 -35.18 -7.50
C ILE A 330 1.53 -33.98 -7.09
N VAL A 331 2.79 -33.97 -7.55
CA VAL A 331 3.71 -32.82 -7.42
C VAL A 331 3.70 -32.06 -8.76
N PRO A 332 3.10 -30.86 -8.83
CA PRO A 332 3.11 -30.07 -10.06
C PRO A 332 4.54 -29.65 -10.46
N PRO A 333 4.87 -29.61 -11.76
CA PRO A 333 6.21 -29.25 -12.25
C PRO A 333 6.64 -27.82 -11.89
N ASP A 334 5.70 -26.90 -11.62
CA ASP A 334 5.96 -25.50 -11.28
C ASP A 334 6.48 -25.29 -9.84
N GLU A 335 6.53 -26.34 -9.01
CA GLU A 335 7.01 -26.25 -7.62
C GLU A 335 8.48 -25.82 -7.49
N ALA A 336 9.29 -26.04 -8.52
CA ALA A 336 10.74 -25.82 -8.46
C ALA A 336 11.17 -24.34 -8.39
N LYS A 337 10.25 -23.36 -8.56
CA LYS A 337 10.63 -21.93 -8.73
C LYS A 337 9.79 -20.92 -7.94
N LYS A 338 9.30 -21.24 -6.75
CA LYS A 338 8.85 -20.16 -5.85
C LYS A 338 10.06 -19.36 -5.36
N SER A 339 10.16 -18.09 -5.75
CA SER A 339 11.21 -17.21 -5.28
C SER A 339 11.16 -17.11 -3.75
N ARG A 340 12.31 -17.35 -3.11
CA ARG A 340 12.56 -17.12 -1.68
C ARG A 340 13.38 -15.85 -1.46
N ALA A 341 13.40 -14.92 -2.42
CA ALA A 341 14.28 -13.75 -2.39
C ALA A 341 14.03 -12.81 -1.21
N LEU A 342 12.83 -12.86 -0.60
CA LEU A 342 12.50 -12.07 0.59
C LEU A 342 12.47 -12.86 1.89
N ASP A 343 12.79 -14.15 1.88
CA ASP A 343 12.83 -14.91 3.12
C ASP A 343 14.07 -14.46 3.95
N PRO A 344 13.91 -14.20 5.26
CA PRO A 344 15.02 -13.83 6.12
C PRO A 344 16.03 -14.98 6.22
N LYS A 345 17.32 -14.65 6.34
CA LYS A 345 18.40 -15.64 6.37
C LYS A 345 18.88 -15.86 7.81
N GLN A 346 18.50 -16.98 8.40
CA GLN A 346 19.05 -17.37 9.70
C GLN A 346 20.46 -17.95 9.52
N CYS A 347 21.44 -17.37 10.21
CA CYS A 347 22.83 -17.84 10.14
C CYS A 347 22.94 -19.24 10.76
N PRO A 348 23.48 -20.25 10.06
CA PRO A 348 23.62 -21.60 10.62
C PRO A 348 24.68 -21.69 11.73
N ARG A 349 25.58 -20.70 11.84
CA ARG A 349 26.66 -20.70 12.84
C ARG A 349 26.27 -20.03 14.15
N CYS A 350 25.64 -18.86 14.09
CA CYS A 350 25.29 -18.07 15.29
C CYS A 350 23.79 -17.81 15.44
N TYR A 351 22.96 -18.38 14.57
CA TYR A 351 21.50 -18.27 14.58
C TYR A 351 20.93 -16.85 14.43
N TRP A 352 21.79 -15.85 14.18
CA TRP A 352 21.37 -14.49 13.92
C TRP A 352 20.48 -14.40 12.68
N VAL A 353 19.37 -13.68 12.79
CA VAL A 353 18.44 -13.46 11.67
C VAL A 353 18.90 -12.26 10.85
N ASN A 354 19.33 -12.52 9.62
CA ASN A 354 19.85 -11.53 8.69
C ASN A 354 18.78 -11.14 7.67
N PRO A 355 18.79 -9.88 7.17
CA PRO A 355 17.90 -9.48 6.10
C PRO A 355 18.11 -10.33 4.85
N PRO A 356 17.09 -10.47 3.98
CA PRO A 356 17.23 -11.23 2.74
C PRO A 356 18.36 -10.69 1.85
N THR A 357 18.64 -9.38 1.91
CA THR A 357 19.72 -8.73 1.13
C THR A 357 21.13 -9.01 1.66
N SER A 358 21.28 -9.65 2.83
CA SER A 358 22.60 -9.94 3.39
C SER A 358 23.35 -10.96 2.55
N ARG A 359 24.60 -10.61 2.21
CA ARG A 359 25.60 -11.49 1.61
C ARG A 359 26.37 -12.27 2.67
N THR A 360 26.58 -11.68 3.84
CA THR A 360 27.24 -12.26 5.01
C THR A 360 26.44 -12.02 6.28
N CYS A 361 26.72 -12.81 7.31
CA CYS A 361 26.12 -12.67 8.63
C CYS A 361 26.66 -11.43 9.33
N ARG A 362 25.76 -10.54 9.77
CA ARG A 362 26.14 -9.30 10.49
C ARG A 362 26.82 -9.59 11.84
N SER A 363 26.50 -10.71 12.47
CA SER A 363 27.03 -11.06 13.80
C SER A 363 28.39 -11.75 13.74
N CYS A 364 28.54 -12.77 12.88
CA CYS A 364 29.75 -13.62 12.87
C CYS A 364 30.53 -13.62 11.55
N GLY A 365 30.11 -12.82 10.56
CA GLY A 365 30.78 -12.68 9.26
C GLY A 365 30.60 -13.86 8.28
N LEU A 366 29.88 -14.93 8.65
CA LEU A 366 29.70 -16.11 7.80
C LEU A 366 29.02 -15.77 6.47
N GLU A 367 29.42 -16.40 5.38
CA GLU A 367 28.83 -16.22 4.06
C GLU A 367 27.40 -16.80 4.00
N LEU A 368 26.44 -16.02 3.50
CA LEU A 368 25.01 -16.37 3.43
C LEU A 368 24.46 -16.31 1.99
N SER A 369 25.31 -16.16 0.98
CA SER A 369 24.93 -16.24 -0.43
C SER A 369 26.01 -16.95 -1.24
N ALA A 370 25.61 -17.60 -2.33
CA ALA A 370 26.53 -18.26 -3.26
C ALA A 370 27.61 -17.30 -3.76
N GLU A 371 27.23 -16.07 -4.12
CA GLU A 371 28.17 -15.03 -4.54
C GLU A 371 29.21 -14.68 -3.46
N ALA A 372 28.81 -14.62 -2.18
CA ALA A 372 29.72 -14.30 -1.08
C ALA A 372 30.69 -15.46 -0.78
N VAL A 373 30.21 -16.69 -0.93
CA VAL A 373 31.04 -17.89 -0.85
C VAL A 373 32.10 -17.86 -1.95
N GLU A 374 31.71 -17.56 -3.19
CA GLU A 374 32.62 -17.52 -4.32
C GLU A 374 33.62 -16.36 -4.22
N GLU A 375 33.17 -15.16 -3.84
CA GLU A 375 34.07 -14.02 -3.61
C GLU A 375 35.11 -14.32 -2.53
N LYS A 376 34.70 -14.91 -1.41
CA LYS A 376 35.64 -15.30 -0.36
C LYS A 376 36.60 -16.37 -0.85
N LYS A 377 36.11 -17.38 -1.56
CA LYS A 377 36.94 -18.43 -2.13
C LYS A 377 38.00 -17.86 -3.06
N SER A 378 37.59 -16.99 -3.99
CA SER A 378 38.48 -16.29 -4.92
C SER A 378 39.50 -15.41 -4.19
N ALA A 379 39.06 -14.65 -3.17
CA ALA A 379 39.97 -13.84 -2.34
C ALA A 379 40.97 -14.71 -1.57
N MET A 380 40.54 -15.85 -1.02
CA MET A 380 41.43 -16.80 -0.35
C MET A 380 42.44 -17.41 -1.32
N GLU A 381 42.00 -17.82 -2.51
CA GLU A 381 42.89 -18.34 -3.56
C GLU A 381 43.94 -17.31 -3.96
N GLN A 382 43.57 -16.03 -4.09
CA GLN A 382 44.52 -14.95 -4.35
C GLN A 382 45.54 -14.78 -3.22
N ILE A 383 45.10 -14.74 -1.95
CA ILE A 383 45.99 -14.64 -0.80
C ILE A 383 46.96 -15.84 -0.74
N TRP A 384 46.47 -17.06 -0.99
CA TRP A 384 47.30 -18.27 -1.00
C TRP A 384 48.25 -18.35 -2.20
N SER A 385 47.95 -17.62 -3.28
CA SER A 385 48.82 -17.52 -4.45
C SER A 385 49.98 -16.53 -4.27
N ASP A 386 49.92 -15.66 -3.24
CA ASP A 386 50.99 -14.73 -2.89
C ASP A 386 52.18 -15.49 -2.26
N PRO A 387 53.37 -15.49 -2.90
CA PRO A 387 54.55 -16.19 -2.38
C PRO A 387 55.01 -15.67 -1.01
N GLU A 388 54.87 -14.36 -0.73
CA GLU A 388 55.30 -13.77 0.54
C GLU A 388 54.39 -14.23 1.68
N PHE A 389 53.07 -14.23 1.45
CA PHE A 389 52.10 -14.73 2.42
C PHE A 389 52.33 -16.20 2.72
N ARG A 390 52.57 -17.02 1.68
CA ARG A 390 52.81 -18.45 1.84
C ARG A 390 54.08 -18.73 2.66
N ALA A 391 55.18 -18.04 2.37
CA ALA A 391 56.42 -18.18 3.12
C ALA A 391 56.24 -17.77 4.59
N ALA A 392 55.55 -16.65 4.86
CA ALA A 392 55.26 -16.19 6.21
C ALA A 392 54.34 -17.17 6.98
N PHE A 393 53.34 -17.74 6.31
CA PHE A 393 52.45 -18.74 6.90
C PHE A 393 53.20 -20.03 7.26
N GLU A 394 54.04 -20.54 6.35
CA GLU A 394 54.85 -21.74 6.59
C GLU A 394 55.83 -21.54 7.76
N ASP A 395 56.46 -20.36 7.87
CA ASP A 395 57.32 -20.03 9.02
C ASP A 395 56.53 -19.94 10.34
N ALA A 396 55.35 -19.34 10.33
CA ALA A 396 54.47 -19.28 11.50
C ALA A 396 54.05 -20.69 11.97
N VAL A 397 53.69 -21.58 11.03
CA VAL A 397 53.35 -22.98 11.34
C VAL A 397 54.54 -23.70 11.97
N ARG A 398 55.76 -23.53 11.44
CA ARG A 398 56.97 -24.13 12.03
C ARG A 398 57.22 -23.66 13.46
N ARG A 399 57.02 -22.36 13.75
CA ARG A 399 57.18 -21.80 15.10
C ARG A 399 56.16 -22.39 16.09
N VAL A 400 54.91 -22.56 15.67
CA VAL A 400 53.86 -23.18 16.52
C VAL A 400 54.14 -24.65 16.77
N GLN A 401 54.58 -25.40 15.76
CA GLN A 401 54.95 -26.81 15.93
C GLN A 401 56.17 -26.99 16.83
N ALA A 402 57.16 -26.09 16.75
CA ALA A 402 58.31 -26.09 17.64
C ALA A 402 57.95 -25.76 19.10
N THR A 403 56.90 -24.98 19.34
CA THR A 403 56.41 -24.66 20.69
C THR A 403 55.46 -25.71 21.27
N ALA A 404 54.81 -26.53 20.43
CA ALA A 404 53.96 -27.64 20.87
C ALA A 404 54.73 -28.96 21.13
N ALA A 405 56.02 -29.02 20.75
CA ALA A 405 56.91 -30.16 20.97
C ALA A 405 57.70 -30.08 22.30
N HIS A 406 57.46 -29.01 23.08
CA HIS A 406 57.88 -28.83 24.47
C HIS A 406 56.64 -28.85 25.36
#